data_AF-A0A167EDN6-F1
#
_entry.id   AF-A0A167EDN6-F1
#
_cell.length_a   1.000
_cell.length_b   1.000
_cell.length_c   1.000
_cell.angle_alpha   90.00
_cell.angle_beta   90.00
_cell.angle_gamma   90.00
#
_symmetry.space_group_name_H-M   'P 1'
#
loop_
_entity.id
_entity.type
_entity.pdbx_description
1 polymer ?
#
loop_
_entity_poly.entity_id
_entity_poly.type
_entity_poly.pdbx_seq_one_letter_code
_entity_poly.pdbx_strand_id
1 'polypeptide(L)'
;MSSTPATAHTNLSSETSSTTATSASSGRKVPAWMLAPYEEKEVRARCQEQADRMCADKFLAFGRCSEKNQLLFSWKCAEQKKAMIDCVAYWGSTEKFEEVQDRYITEKQEKLRKEGRL
;
A
#
# COMPACT_ATOMS: atom_id res chain seq x y z
N MET A 1 -11.22 59.96 19.47
CA MET A 1 -9.77 60.07 19.27
C MET A 1 -9.27 58.65 19.02
N SER A 2 -9.24 58.24 17.75
CA SER A 2 -8.01 58.16 16.93
C SER A 2 -7.26 56.85 17.25
N SER A 3 -6.92 55.92 16.36
CA SER A 3 -7.02 55.78 14.90
C SER A 3 -6.72 54.30 14.57
N THR A 4 -7.34 53.75 13.54
CA THR A 4 -6.81 52.59 12.75
C THR A 4 -5.74 53.10 11.76
N PRO A 5 -4.77 52.29 11.28
CA PRO A 5 -5.06 51.38 10.16
C PRO A 5 -4.26 50.06 10.05
N ALA A 6 -4.94 49.12 9.39
CA ALA A 6 -4.51 48.13 8.39
C ALA A 6 -3.06 47.60 8.40
N THR A 7 -2.95 46.27 8.44
CA THR A 7 -1.86 45.55 7.78
C THR A 7 -2.45 44.46 6.91
N ALA A 8 -2.14 44.55 5.62
CA ALA A 8 -2.55 43.63 4.57
C ALA A 8 -1.87 42.28 4.75
N HIS A 9 -2.65 41.20 4.76
CA HIS A 9 -2.12 39.86 4.53
C HIS A 9 -2.37 39.47 3.07
N THR A 10 -1.25 39.30 2.38
CA THR A 10 -1.07 38.99 0.97
C THR A 10 -1.79 37.69 0.58
N ASN A 11 -2.58 37.76 -0.50
CA ASN A 11 -3.11 36.62 -1.24
C ASN A 11 -1.97 35.73 -1.74
N LEU A 12 -1.96 34.44 -1.37
CA LEU A 12 -1.19 33.41 -2.07
C LEU A 12 -2.17 32.41 -2.69
N SER A 13 -2.67 32.76 -3.87
CA SER A 13 -3.27 31.81 -4.80
C SER A 13 -2.15 30.89 -5.29
N SER A 14 -2.07 29.68 -4.74
CA SER A 14 -1.29 28.61 -5.39
C SER A 14 -2.21 27.94 -6.39
N GLU A 15 -1.99 28.29 -7.66
CA GLU A 15 -2.55 27.65 -8.84
C GLU A 15 -2.27 26.15 -8.79
N THR A 16 -3.24 25.37 -8.32
CA THR A 16 -3.29 23.94 -8.65
C THR A 16 -3.70 23.87 -10.10
N SER A 17 -2.70 23.92 -10.99
CA SER A 17 -2.81 23.48 -12.37
C SER A 17 -3.31 22.04 -12.36
N SER A 18 -4.64 21.91 -12.39
CA SER A 18 -5.32 20.70 -12.78
C SER A 18 -5.09 20.58 -14.28
N THR A 19 -3.92 20.05 -14.64
CA THR A 19 -3.66 19.64 -16.02
C THR A 19 -4.62 18.50 -16.30
N THR A 20 -5.67 18.84 -17.04
CA THR A 20 -6.63 17.91 -17.60
C THR A 20 -5.86 16.80 -18.32
N ALA A 21 -5.96 15.58 -17.78
CA ALA A 21 -5.46 14.38 -18.43
C ALA A 21 -6.38 14.02 -19.61
N THR A 22 -6.36 14.84 -20.65
CA THR A 22 -6.80 14.42 -21.98
C THR A 22 -5.56 13.87 -22.68
N SER A 23 -5.38 12.55 -22.69
CA SER A 23 -4.36 11.95 -23.53
C SER A 23 -4.96 10.87 -24.42
N ALA A 24 -5.08 11.26 -25.69
CA ALA A 24 -5.34 10.38 -26.81
C ALA A 24 -4.44 9.14 -26.75
N SER A 25 -5.07 7.97 -26.87
CA SER A 25 -4.44 6.66 -26.99
C SER A 25 -3.58 6.58 -28.26
N SER A 26 -2.33 7.02 -28.17
CA SER A 26 -1.28 6.72 -29.13
C SER A 26 -0.25 5.82 -28.46
N GLY A 27 -0.28 4.52 -28.77
CA GLY A 27 0.76 3.48 -28.71
C GLY A 27 1.98 3.56 -27.78
N ARG A 28 1.95 4.31 -26.67
CA ARG A 28 3.09 4.39 -25.75
C ARG A 28 3.17 3.13 -24.91
N LYS A 29 4.11 2.25 -25.26
CA LYS A 29 4.50 1.12 -24.41
C LYS A 29 5.03 1.69 -23.10
N VAL A 30 4.31 1.41 -22.01
CA VAL A 30 4.73 1.74 -20.65
C VAL A 30 6.10 1.08 -20.38
N PRO A 31 7.08 1.78 -19.79
CA PRO A 31 8.38 1.19 -19.49
C PRO A 31 8.25 -0.09 -18.66
N ALA A 32 9.15 -1.06 -18.86
CA ALA A 32 9.07 -2.35 -18.17
C ALA A 32 9.16 -2.25 -16.64
N TRP A 33 9.80 -1.20 -16.12
CA TRP A 33 9.90 -0.92 -14.69
C TRP A 33 8.63 -0.33 -14.07
N MET A 34 7.70 0.14 -14.88
CA MET A 34 6.45 0.72 -14.41
C MET A 34 5.35 -0.35 -14.40
N LEU A 35 4.63 -0.43 -13.28
CA LEU A 35 3.47 -1.30 -13.13
C LEU A 35 2.22 -0.64 -13.72
N ALA A 36 1.46 -1.39 -14.49
CA ALA A 36 0.11 -1.03 -14.84
C ALA A 36 -0.84 -1.25 -13.63
N PRO A 37 -2.02 -0.61 -13.57
CA PRO A 37 -2.93 -0.74 -12.43
C PRO A 37 -3.33 -2.17 -12.06
N TYR A 38 -3.44 -3.07 -13.05
CA TYR A 38 -3.74 -4.49 -12.79
C TYR A 38 -2.53 -5.23 -12.19
N GLU A 39 -1.30 -4.86 -12.56
CA GLU A 39 -0.07 -5.42 -12.00
C GLU A 39 0.12 -4.94 -10.55
N GLU A 40 -0.19 -3.68 -10.25
CA GLU A 40 -0.20 -3.20 -8.86
C GLU A 40 -1.19 -3.97 -7.98
N LYS A 41 -2.37 -4.29 -8.51
CA LYS A 41 -3.35 -5.13 -7.81
C LYS A 41 -2.80 -6.53 -7.55
N GLU A 42 -2.09 -7.11 -8.50
CA GLU A 42 -1.42 -8.40 -8.33
C GLU A 42 -0.31 -8.34 -7.27
N VAL A 43 0.53 -7.29 -7.30
CA VAL A 43 1.58 -7.08 -6.29
C VAL A 43 0.98 -6.93 -4.88
N ARG A 44 -0.12 -6.19 -4.72
CA ARG A 44 -0.85 -6.11 -3.44
C ARG A 44 -1.38 -7.47 -3.00
N ALA A 45 -1.92 -8.27 -3.92
CA ALA A 45 -2.38 -9.61 -3.60
C ALA A 45 -1.24 -10.53 -3.14
N ARG A 46 -0.07 -10.49 -3.81
CA ARG A 46 1.13 -11.22 -3.38
C ARG A 46 1.64 -10.77 -2.01
N CYS A 47 1.57 -9.48 -1.72
CA CYS A 47 1.92 -8.94 -0.40
C CYS A 47 0.96 -9.45 0.70
N GLN A 48 -0.36 -9.47 0.42
CA GLN A 48 -1.34 -10.03 1.33
C GLN A 48 -1.13 -11.53 1.57
N GLU A 49 -0.91 -12.32 0.51
CA GLU A 49 -0.62 -13.75 0.62
C GLU A 49 0.63 -14.01 1.47
N GLN A 50 1.67 -13.18 1.30
CA GLN A 50 2.87 -13.23 2.12
C GLN A 50 2.57 -12.92 3.59
N ALA A 51 1.79 -11.88 3.89
CA ALA A 51 1.37 -11.57 5.25
C ALA A 51 0.54 -12.72 5.87
N ASP A 52 -0.40 -13.29 5.13
CA ASP A 52 -1.23 -14.42 5.58
C ASP A 52 -0.38 -15.64 5.94
N ARG A 53 0.59 -15.98 5.10
CA ARG A 53 1.52 -17.09 5.33
C ARG A 53 2.41 -16.83 6.54
N MET A 54 2.98 -15.64 6.65
CA MET A 54 3.95 -15.33 7.70
C MET A 54 3.31 -15.07 9.07
N CYS A 55 2.03 -14.68 9.10
CA CYS A 55 1.26 -14.43 10.32
C CYS A 55 0.31 -15.56 10.70
N ALA A 56 0.35 -16.71 10.00
CA ALA A 56 -0.56 -17.83 10.21
C ALA A 56 -0.61 -18.30 11.67
N ASP A 57 0.53 -18.34 12.37
CA ASP A 57 0.60 -18.73 13.78
C ASP A 57 -0.11 -17.72 14.69
N LYS A 58 0.00 -16.42 14.40
CA LYS A 58 -0.67 -15.34 15.15
C LYS A 58 -2.18 -15.37 14.94
N PHE A 59 -2.64 -15.60 13.71
CA PHE A 59 -4.05 -15.82 13.41
C PHE A 59 -4.61 -17.01 14.19
N LEU A 60 -3.89 -18.14 14.21
CA LEU A 60 -4.30 -19.32 14.97
C LEU A 60 -4.33 -19.06 16.48
N ALA A 61 -3.33 -18.37 17.03
CA ALA A 61 -3.27 -18.02 18.44
C ALA A 61 -4.45 -17.11 18.86
N PHE A 62 -4.71 -16.08 18.08
CA PHE A 62 -5.83 -15.17 18.31
C PHE A 62 -7.18 -15.89 18.13
N GLY A 63 -7.33 -16.72 17.09
CA GLY A 63 -8.52 -17.52 16.84
C GLY A 63 -8.85 -18.46 18.00
N ARG A 64 -7.87 -19.23 18.48
CA ARG A 64 -8.02 -20.11 19.65
C ARG A 64 -8.40 -19.37 20.93
N CYS A 65 -7.86 -18.18 21.14
CA CYS A 65 -8.24 -17.37 22.31
C CYS A 65 -9.67 -16.82 22.15
N SER A 66 -10.02 -16.34 20.96
CA SER A 66 -11.32 -15.74 20.65
C SER A 66 -12.46 -16.74 20.75
N GLU A 67 -12.23 -17.96 20.26
CA GLU A 67 -13.19 -19.07 20.37
C GLU A 67 -13.54 -19.37 21.84
N LYS A 68 -12.54 -19.39 22.73
CA LYS A 68 -12.72 -19.66 24.16
C LYS A 68 -13.36 -18.51 24.93
N ASN A 69 -13.14 -17.27 24.51
CA ASN A 69 -13.53 -16.08 25.27
C ASN A 69 -14.71 -15.32 24.65
N GLN A 70 -15.23 -15.74 23.49
CA GLN A 70 -16.38 -15.18 22.77
C GLN A 70 -16.58 -13.69 23.05
N LEU A 71 -17.59 -13.27 23.82
CA LEU A 71 -17.90 -11.87 24.09
C LEU A 71 -16.76 -11.07 24.77
N LEU A 72 -15.87 -11.73 25.51
CA LEU A 72 -14.78 -11.12 26.25
C LEU A 72 -13.43 -11.12 25.50
N PHE A 73 -13.39 -11.60 24.24
CA PHE A 73 -12.13 -11.73 23.48
C PHE A 73 -11.34 -10.41 23.38
N SER A 74 -12.04 -9.28 23.26
CA SER A 74 -11.39 -7.96 23.15
C SER A 74 -10.51 -7.62 24.36
N TRP A 75 -10.86 -8.10 25.56
CA TRP A 75 -10.07 -7.90 26.76
C TRP A 75 -9.18 -9.10 27.08
N LYS A 76 -9.73 -10.32 27.00
CA LYS A 76 -9.02 -11.55 27.37
C LYS A 76 -7.96 -11.99 26.36
N CYS A 77 -8.07 -11.54 25.11
CA CYS A 77 -7.18 -11.89 24.01
C CYS A 77 -6.42 -10.69 23.45
N ALA A 78 -6.29 -9.60 24.23
CA ALA A 78 -5.66 -8.36 23.78
C ALA A 78 -4.22 -8.59 23.29
N GLU A 79 -3.46 -9.43 23.98
CA GLU A 79 -2.08 -9.77 23.60
C GLU A 79 -1.99 -10.53 22.28
N GLN A 80 -2.82 -11.55 22.07
CA GLN A 80 -2.85 -12.32 20.83
C GLN A 80 -3.34 -11.46 19.67
N LYS A 81 -4.34 -10.60 19.92
CA LYS A 81 -4.83 -9.63 18.95
C LYS A 81 -3.73 -8.65 18.54
N LYS A 82 -3.00 -8.11 19.51
CA LYS A 82 -1.87 -7.21 19.26
C LYS A 82 -0.79 -7.90 18.44
N ALA A 83 -0.37 -9.11 18.83
CA ALA A 83 0.64 -9.86 18.09
C ALA A 83 0.25 -10.14 16.63
N MET A 84 -1.03 -10.44 16.39
CA MET A 84 -1.58 -10.60 15.04
C MET A 84 -1.55 -9.28 14.25
N ILE A 85 -2.03 -8.18 14.83
CA ILE A 85 -2.03 -6.86 14.18
C ILE A 85 -0.61 -6.40 13.87
N ASP A 86 0.31 -6.51 14.84
CA ASP A 86 1.71 -6.10 14.66
C ASP A 86 2.38 -6.92 13.54
N CYS A 87 2.08 -8.22 13.44
CA CYS A 87 2.60 -9.07 12.36
C CYS A 87 2.08 -8.61 10.99
N VAL A 88 0.77 -8.40 10.85
CA VAL A 88 0.17 -7.93 9.60
C VAL A 88 0.67 -6.54 9.23
N ALA A 89 0.83 -5.65 10.21
CA ALA A 89 1.38 -4.31 9.99
C ALA A 89 2.83 -4.34 9.47
N TYR A 90 3.65 -5.26 10.00
CA TYR A 90 5.01 -5.45 9.50
C TYR A 90 5.03 -5.95 8.05
N TRP A 91 4.30 -7.03 7.74
CA TRP A 91 4.29 -7.61 6.39
C TRP A 91 3.52 -6.78 5.37
N GLY A 92 2.55 -5.97 5.81
CA GLY A 92 1.83 -5.00 5.00
C GLY A 92 2.48 -3.61 4.94
N SER A 93 3.69 -3.45 5.47
CA SER A 93 4.42 -2.18 5.45
C SER A 93 4.83 -1.77 4.03
N THR A 94 5.11 -0.48 3.84
CA THR A 94 5.63 0.05 2.57
C THR A 94 6.93 -0.65 2.15
N GLU A 95 7.84 -0.88 3.10
CA GLU A 95 9.11 -1.58 2.85
C GLU A 95 8.89 -2.98 2.27
N LYS A 96 7.96 -3.76 2.85
CA LYS A 96 7.63 -5.09 2.33
C LYS A 96 6.89 -5.05 1.01
N PHE A 97 6.07 -4.03 0.78
CA PHE A 97 5.46 -3.81 -0.52
C PHE A 97 6.50 -3.54 -1.62
N GLU A 98 7.48 -2.68 -1.35
CA GLU A 98 8.59 -2.36 -2.26
C GLU A 98 9.41 -3.61 -2.60
N GLU A 99 9.73 -4.46 -1.62
CA GLU A 99 10.42 -5.75 -1.86
C GLU A 99 9.64 -6.66 -2.84
N VAL A 100 8.32 -6.75 -2.68
CA VAL A 100 7.46 -7.56 -3.56
C VAL A 100 7.35 -6.93 -4.95
N GLN A 101 7.26 -5.61 -5.02
CA GLN A 101 7.23 -4.84 -6.27
C GLN A 101 8.52 -5.03 -7.08
N ASP A 102 9.69 -4.91 -6.45
CA ASP A 102 10.99 -5.08 -7.09
C ASP A 102 11.16 -6.50 -7.63
N ARG A 103 10.73 -7.51 -6.84
CA ARG A 103 10.70 -8.90 -7.29
C ARG A 103 9.80 -9.08 -8.52
N TYR A 104 8.60 -8.50 -8.50
CA TYR A 104 7.68 -8.57 -9.63
C TYR A 104 8.24 -7.89 -10.89
N ILE A 105 8.84 -6.71 -10.75
CA ILE A 105 9.46 -5.99 -11.87
C ILE A 105 10.61 -6.80 -12.46
N THR A 106 11.44 -7.40 -11.61
CA THR A 106 12.54 -8.28 -12.04
C THR A 106 12.01 -9.48 -12.84
N GLU A 107 10.98 -10.17 -12.32
CA GLU A 107 10.32 -11.29 -13.02
C GLU A 107 9.76 -10.86 -14.39
N LYS A 108 9.13 -9.68 -14.46
CA LYS A 108 8.59 -9.08 -15.69
C LYS A 108 9.69 -8.79 -16.71
N GLN A 109 10.79 -8.17 -16.29
CA GLN A 109 11.91 -7.85 -17.16
C GLN A 109 12.57 -9.12 -17.72
N GLU A 110 12.77 -10.14 -16.88
CA GLU A 110 13.31 -11.42 -17.31
C GLU A 110 12.40 -12.14 -18.30
N LYS A 111 11.07 -12.05 -18.11
CA LYS A 111 10.11 -12.58 -19.08
C LYS A 111 10.20 -11.85 -20.42
N LEU A 112 10.26 -10.52 -20.42
CA LEU A 112 10.37 -9.73 -21.65
C LEU A 112 11.70 -9.99 -22.38
N ARG A 113 12.81 -10.15 -21.65
CA ARG A 113 14.12 -10.50 -22.20
C ARG A 113 14.09 -11.86 -22.91
N LYS A 114 13.44 -12.87 -22.31
CA LYS A 114 13.27 -14.20 -22.93
C LYS A 114 12.39 -14.17 -24.19
N GLU A 115 11.41 -13.26 -24.23
CA GLU A 115 10.54 -13.05 -25.40
C GLU A 115 11.18 -12.16 -26.48
N GLY A 116 12.41 -11.65 -26.28
CA GLY A 116 13.07 -10.72 -27.21
C GLY A 116 12.39 -9.35 -27.31
N ARG A 117 11.67 -8.96 -26.25
CA ARG A 117 10.90 -7.70 -26.17
C ARG A 117 11.57 -6.64 -25.29
N LEU A 118 12.74 -6.97 -24.75
CA LEU A 118 13.61 -6.11 -23.94
C LEU A 118 15.05 -6.29 -24.40
#